data_AF-A0A0F9CM23-F1
#
_entry.id   AF-A0A0F9CM23-F1
#
_cell.length_a   1.000
_cell.length_b   1.000
_cell.length_c   1.000
_cell.angle_alpha   90.00
_cell.angle_beta   90.00
_cell.angle_gamma   90.00
#
_symmetry.space_group_name_H-M   'P 1'
#
loop_
_entity.id
_entity.type
_entity.pdbx_description
1 polymer ?
#
loop_
_entity_poly.entity_id
_entity_poly.type
_entity_poly.pdbx_seq_one_letter_code
_entity_poly.pdbx_strand_id
1 'polypeptide(L)'
;IHWAWRKNGELAQACNASPDEICWLFRQEYPATAAEAFQAADHDAFISPELVLVARKFEALDQSTAALVLGVDIARGGKDKTRIIDRQGRRAGSRCDVTLDTRDLMEIVGRVAREIERLEPGAVFIDGTGIGAGVYDRLKELRHKGIHIVNFGGKPHEGDRYANKRAEMWADMATWLGDGGGADIPDRDEWQASLCAPGYAFDSNTRLLMEPKDKIRSRVGFSPDVGDALALTFAEDVHLGPSLMTKALRSLSACKRTNLAQGDLGWLSI
;
A
#
# COMPACT_ATOMS: atom_id res chain seq x y z
N ILE A 1 5.53 19.40 31.08
CA ILE A 1 4.21 19.05 31.69
C ILE A 1 3.35 20.30 31.90
N HIS A 2 3.80 21.32 32.64
CA HIS A 2 3.01 22.54 32.91
C HIS A 2 2.59 23.34 31.65
N TRP A 3 3.46 23.43 30.64
CA TRP A 3 3.14 24.14 29.39
C TRP A 3 1.99 23.50 28.61
N ALA A 4 2.03 22.17 28.41
CA ALA A 4 1.01 21.43 27.66
C ALA A 4 -0.36 21.53 28.32
N TRP A 5 -0.42 21.42 29.65
CA TRP A 5 -1.66 21.58 30.42
C TRP A 5 -2.25 23.00 30.28
N ARG A 6 -1.42 24.04 30.39
CA ARG A 6 -1.88 25.44 30.18
C ARG A 6 -2.40 25.65 28.76
N LYS A 7 -1.66 25.16 27.74
CA LYS A 7 -2.08 25.27 26.34
C LYS A 7 -3.36 24.50 26.04
N ASN A 8 -3.54 23.31 26.63
CA ASN A 8 -4.79 22.58 26.53
C ASN A 8 -5.96 23.36 27.13
N GLY A 9 -5.77 23.99 28.29
CA GLY A 9 -6.81 24.82 28.91
C GLY A 9 -7.22 26.03 28.05
N GLU A 10 -6.26 26.68 27.40
CA GLU A 10 -6.53 27.79 26.45
C GLU A 10 -7.34 27.30 25.23
N LEU A 11 -6.94 26.17 24.63
CA LEU A 11 -7.62 25.61 23.45
C LEU A 11 -8.98 24.98 23.79
N ALA A 12 -9.12 24.38 24.98
CA ALA A 12 -10.39 23.83 25.45
C ALA A 12 -11.46 24.91 25.60
N GLN A 13 -11.10 26.12 26.03
CA GLN A 13 -12.00 27.27 26.05
C GLN A 13 -12.42 27.67 24.62
N ALA A 14 -11.47 27.69 23.67
CA ALA A 14 -11.75 28.06 22.28
C ALA A 14 -12.68 27.07 21.56
N CYS A 15 -12.62 25.79 21.91
CA CYS A 15 -13.45 24.73 21.32
C CYS A 15 -14.59 24.26 22.22
N ASN A 16 -14.86 24.98 23.32
CA ASN A 16 -15.94 24.74 24.27
C ASN A 16 -15.94 23.32 24.90
N ALA A 17 -14.73 22.79 25.15
CA ALA A 17 -14.46 21.49 25.78
C ALA A 17 -14.00 21.63 27.24
N SER A 18 -13.99 20.51 27.98
CA SER A 18 -13.46 20.49 29.35
C SER A 18 -11.93 20.69 29.38
N PRO A 19 -11.38 21.57 30.22
CA PRO A 19 -9.92 21.72 30.41
C PRO A 19 -9.24 20.51 31.09
N ASP A 20 -10.02 19.66 31.78
CA ASP A 20 -9.52 18.52 32.55
C ASP A 20 -9.10 17.34 31.66
N GLU A 21 -9.54 17.33 30.40
CA GLU A 21 -9.18 16.34 29.39
C GLU A 21 -8.46 17.01 28.22
N ILE A 22 -7.61 16.25 27.51
CA ILE A 22 -6.96 16.78 26.30
C ILE A 22 -8.02 17.00 25.22
N CYS A 23 -8.31 18.27 24.92
CA CYS A 23 -9.32 18.68 23.95
C CYS A 23 -8.87 18.38 22.51
N TRP A 24 -9.84 18.24 21.60
CA TRP A 24 -9.57 17.87 20.20
C TRP A 24 -8.68 18.90 19.49
N LEU A 25 -8.87 20.20 19.77
CA LEU A 25 -8.08 21.29 19.17
C LEU A 25 -6.62 21.24 19.63
N PHE A 26 -6.35 20.83 20.87
CA PHE A 26 -4.98 20.60 21.35
C PHE A 26 -4.33 19.42 20.65
N ARG A 27 -5.05 18.31 20.42
CA ARG A 27 -4.53 17.16 19.65
C ARG A 27 -4.26 17.54 18.20
N GLN A 28 -5.05 18.46 17.65
CA GLN A 28 -4.87 18.98 16.30
C GLN A 28 -3.59 19.81 16.16
N GLU A 29 -3.36 20.76 17.08
CA GLU A 29 -2.20 21.65 17.02
C GLU A 29 -0.90 20.99 17.54
N TYR A 30 -1.01 20.08 18.50
CA TYR A 30 0.12 19.45 19.19
C TYR A 30 -0.06 17.92 19.27
N PRO A 31 -0.05 17.22 18.11
CA PRO A 31 -0.15 15.77 18.09
C PRO A 31 1.02 15.12 18.82
N ALA A 32 0.73 14.21 19.75
CA ALA A 32 1.76 13.51 20.54
C ALA A 32 2.36 12.32 19.77
N THR A 33 1.67 11.84 18.73
CA THR A 33 2.13 10.76 17.86
C THR A 33 1.96 11.12 16.39
N ALA A 34 2.70 10.45 15.50
CA ALA A 34 2.51 10.60 14.06
C ALA A 34 1.07 10.28 13.64
N ALA A 35 0.45 9.25 14.24
CA ALA A 35 -0.94 8.87 13.99
C ALA A 35 -1.93 10.02 14.30
N GLU A 36 -1.76 10.70 15.43
CA GLU A 36 -2.56 11.88 15.79
C GLU A 36 -2.30 13.05 14.83
N ALA A 37 -1.05 13.23 14.39
CA ALA A 37 -0.70 14.29 13.43
C ALA A 37 -1.39 14.09 12.08
N PHE A 38 -1.56 12.84 11.64
CA PHE A 38 -2.29 12.54 10.41
C PHE A 38 -3.79 12.77 10.55
N GLN A 39 -4.40 12.44 11.70
CA GLN A 39 -5.82 12.72 11.97
C GLN A 39 -6.12 14.22 12.08
N ALA A 40 -5.13 15.00 12.47
CA ALA A 40 -5.21 16.46 12.60
C ALA A 40 -5.07 17.23 11.28
N ALA A 41 -4.50 16.59 10.24
CA ALA A 41 -4.24 17.20 8.95
C ALA A 41 -5.52 17.31 8.10
N ASP A 42 -5.61 18.40 7.32
CA ASP A 42 -6.81 18.85 6.58
C ASP A 42 -7.44 17.80 5.63
N HIS A 43 -8.74 17.93 5.41
CA HIS A 43 -9.69 16.92 4.90
C HIS A 43 -9.56 16.48 3.42
N ASP A 44 -8.48 16.83 2.73
CA ASP A 44 -8.34 16.60 1.28
C ASP A 44 -7.67 15.27 0.92
N ALA A 45 -7.26 14.46 1.89
CA ALA A 45 -6.69 13.13 1.64
C ALA A 45 -7.71 12.21 0.96
N PHE A 46 -7.31 11.55 -0.12
CA PHE A 46 -8.20 10.61 -0.83
C PHE A 46 -8.50 9.36 0.02
N ILE A 47 -7.50 8.84 0.73
CA ILE A 47 -7.65 7.73 1.67
C ILE A 47 -7.57 8.30 3.08
N SER A 48 -8.59 8.06 3.90
CA SER A 48 -8.65 8.65 5.23
C SER A 48 -7.60 8.05 6.18
N PRO A 49 -6.99 8.85 7.07
CA PRO A 49 -6.03 8.36 8.06
C PRO A 49 -6.56 7.25 8.96
N GLU A 50 -7.85 7.29 9.31
CA GLU A 50 -8.49 6.30 10.17
C GLU A 50 -8.53 4.92 9.51
N LEU A 51 -8.84 4.88 8.22
CA LEU A 51 -8.88 3.67 7.42
C LEU A 51 -7.51 3.00 7.37
N VAL A 52 -6.45 3.80 7.18
CA VAL A 52 -5.07 3.30 7.16
C VAL A 52 -4.63 2.84 8.56
N LEU A 53 -5.02 3.54 9.61
CA LEU A 53 -4.73 3.14 11.00
C LEU A 53 -5.39 1.81 11.36
N VAL A 54 -6.65 1.59 10.95
CA VAL A 54 -7.33 0.30 11.12
C VAL A 54 -6.55 -0.79 10.38
N ALA A 55 -6.16 -0.54 9.12
CA ALA A 55 -5.43 -1.52 8.34
C ALA A 55 -4.04 -1.86 8.91
N ARG A 56 -3.33 -0.88 9.47
CA ARG A 56 -2.04 -1.08 10.16
C ARG A 56 -2.13 -1.98 11.39
N LYS A 57 -3.31 -2.10 11.98
CA LYS A 57 -3.55 -2.89 13.21
C LYS A 57 -4.33 -4.18 12.95
N PHE A 58 -4.80 -4.38 11.73
CA PHE A 58 -5.56 -5.55 11.36
C PHE A 58 -4.62 -6.69 10.95
N GLU A 59 -4.87 -7.88 11.47
CA GLU A 59 -4.15 -9.09 11.07
C GLU A 59 -5.06 -9.96 10.20
N ALA A 60 -4.69 -10.12 8.94
CA ALA A 60 -5.43 -10.98 8.03
C ALA A 60 -5.21 -12.47 8.37
N LEU A 61 -6.24 -13.29 8.16
CA LEU A 61 -6.11 -14.74 8.17
C LEU A 61 -5.18 -15.22 7.04
N ASP A 62 -4.90 -16.53 6.97
CA ASP A 62 -4.05 -17.09 5.93
C ASP A 62 -4.54 -16.73 4.50
N GLN A 63 -3.69 -16.03 3.75
CA GLN A 63 -3.95 -15.60 2.37
C GLN A 63 -3.26 -16.50 1.34
N SER A 64 -2.74 -17.67 1.73
CA SER A 64 -1.97 -18.57 0.86
C SER A 64 -2.71 -19.04 -0.40
N THR A 65 -4.04 -18.99 -0.40
CA THR A 65 -4.92 -19.33 -1.55
C THR A 65 -5.19 -18.15 -2.47
N ALA A 66 -4.75 -16.94 -2.14
CA ALA A 66 -4.84 -15.79 -3.03
C ALA A 66 -3.59 -15.68 -3.91
N ALA A 67 -3.73 -15.08 -5.10
CA ALA A 67 -2.61 -14.78 -5.95
C ALA A 67 -1.70 -13.74 -5.28
N LEU A 68 -0.39 -13.99 -5.31
CA LEU A 68 0.63 -13.01 -4.94
C LEU A 68 0.90 -12.11 -6.13
N VAL A 69 0.86 -10.80 -5.91
CA VAL A 69 1.06 -9.76 -6.92
C VAL A 69 2.19 -8.85 -6.47
N LEU A 70 3.06 -8.42 -7.38
CA LEU A 70 4.07 -7.39 -7.13
C LEU A 70 3.71 -6.10 -7.87
N GLY A 71 3.82 -4.97 -7.18
CA GLY A 71 3.78 -3.64 -7.78
C GLY A 71 5.18 -3.01 -7.71
N VAL A 72 5.63 -2.43 -8.81
CA VAL A 72 6.98 -1.87 -8.97
C VAL A 72 6.88 -0.44 -9.50
N ASP A 73 6.99 0.54 -8.60
CA ASP A 73 7.07 1.97 -8.95
C ASP A 73 8.55 2.34 -9.16
N ILE A 74 8.90 2.79 -10.37
CA ILE A 74 10.30 3.01 -10.76
C ILE A 74 10.60 4.51 -10.82
N ALA A 75 11.54 4.93 -9.98
CA ALA A 75 12.06 6.29 -9.97
C ALA A 75 13.43 6.39 -10.66
N ARG A 76 13.78 7.61 -11.12
CA ARG A 76 15.12 7.95 -11.67
C ARG A 76 16.18 8.19 -10.58
N GLY A 77 15.90 7.85 -9.33
CA GLY A 77 16.74 8.10 -8.14
C GLY A 77 16.91 9.59 -7.79
N GLY A 78 17.37 9.87 -6.58
CA GLY A 78 17.50 11.22 -6.04
C GLY A 78 16.38 11.56 -5.05
N LYS A 79 15.41 12.38 -5.44
CA LYS A 79 14.30 12.76 -4.53
C LYS A 79 13.18 11.71 -4.46
N ASP A 80 13.10 10.84 -5.48
CA ASP A 80 12.14 9.75 -5.58
C ASP A 80 12.87 8.43 -5.49
N LYS A 81 12.23 7.45 -4.86
CA LYS A 81 12.81 6.12 -4.67
C LYS A 81 11.99 5.10 -5.44
N THR A 82 12.67 4.08 -5.95
CA THR A 82 12.00 2.93 -6.55
C THR A 82 11.45 2.07 -5.41
N ARG A 83 10.18 1.64 -5.53
CA ARG A 83 9.51 0.83 -4.51
C ARG A 83 8.95 -0.45 -5.13
N ILE A 84 9.17 -1.57 -4.44
CA ILE A 84 8.62 -2.89 -4.78
C ILE A 84 7.79 -3.36 -3.59
N ILE A 85 6.50 -3.60 -3.81
CA ILE A 85 5.56 -4.04 -2.77
C ILE A 85 4.80 -5.28 -3.24
N ASP A 86 4.62 -6.24 -2.34
CA ASP A 86 3.72 -7.36 -2.56
C ASP A 86 2.30 -7.10 -2.06
N ARG A 87 1.33 -7.77 -2.70
CA ARG A 87 -0.02 -7.96 -2.18
C ARG A 87 -0.47 -9.40 -2.41
N GLN A 88 -1.04 -10.02 -1.38
CA GLN A 88 -1.65 -11.34 -1.46
C GLN A 88 -3.01 -11.31 -0.75
N GLY A 89 -4.08 -11.32 -1.54
CA GLY A 89 -5.44 -11.24 -1.00
C GLY A 89 -5.65 -9.95 -0.20
N ARG A 90 -5.90 -10.11 1.11
CA ARG A 90 -6.16 -9.04 2.09
C ARG A 90 -4.90 -8.60 2.87
N ARG A 91 -3.72 -9.04 2.46
CA ARG A 91 -2.43 -8.65 3.07
C ARG A 91 -1.49 -8.01 2.05
N ALA A 92 -0.76 -6.96 2.43
CA ALA A 92 0.26 -6.33 1.60
C ALA A 92 1.56 -6.06 2.37
N GLY A 93 2.68 -5.90 1.65
CA GLY A 93 3.99 -5.55 2.21
C GLY A 93 4.59 -6.57 3.17
N SER A 94 4.04 -7.78 3.22
CA SER A 94 4.43 -8.82 4.19
C SER A 94 5.60 -9.68 3.70
N ARG A 95 5.70 -9.89 2.39
CA ARG A 95 6.75 -10.71 1.78
C ARG A 95 7.78 -9.87 1.06
N CYS A 96 7.41 -8.71 0.52
CA CYS A 96 8.24 -7.78 -0.22
C CYS A 96 7.83 -6.34 0.11
N ASP A 97 8.74 -5.60 0.72
CA ASP A 97 8.63 -4.16 0.91
C ASP A 97 10.02 -3.55 0.77
N VAL A 98 10.43 -3.28 -0.48
CA VAL A 98 11.80 -2.94 -0.85
C VAL A 98 11.87 -1.55 -1.44
N THR A 99 12.82 -0.76 -0.92
CA THR A 99 13.17 0.56 -1.43
C THR A 99 14.55 0.54 -2.05
N LEU A 100 14.68 1.12 -3.24
CA LEU A 100 15.96 1.33 -3.91
C LEU A 100 16.14 2.82 -4.20
N ASP A 101 17.30 3.36 -3.85
CA ASP A 101 17.72 4.72 -4.21
C ASP A 101 18.93 4.62 -5.15
N THR A 102 18.63 4.25 -6.39
CA THR A 102 19.62 4.07 -7.44
C THR A 102 19.09 4.62 -8.75
N ARG A 103 19.99 5.12 -9.59
CA ARG A 103 19.69 5.52 -10.98
C ARG A 103 19.96 4.40 -11.98
N ASP A 104 20.59 3.31 -11.52
CA ASP A 104 20.96 2.19 -12.35
C ASP A 104 19.75 1.28 -12.58
N LEU A 105 19.20 1.32 -13.79
CA LEU A 105 18.09 0.45 -14.18
C LEU A 105 18.44 -1.03 -14.12
N MET A 106 19.70 -1.41 -14.35
CA MET A 106 20.12 -2.80 -14.32
C MET A 106 20.21 -3.33 -12.88
N GLU A 107 20.55 -2.46 -11.92
CA GLU A 107 20.45 -2.79 -10.50
C GLU A 107 18.97 -3.04 -10.11
N ILE A 108 18.06 -2.17 -10.57
CA ILE A 108 16.61 -2.34 -10.34
C ILE A 108 16.12 -3.65 -10.97
N VAL A 109 16.49 -3.93 -12.23
CA VAL A 109 16.17 -5.21 -12.90
C VAL A 109 16.66 -6.38 -12.07
N GLY A 110 17.92 -6.37 -11.64
CA GLY A 110 18.50 -7.45 -10.85
C GLY A 110 17.77 -7.66 -9.53
N ARG A 111 17.30 -6.58 -8.90
CA ARG A 111 16.48 -6.70 -7.69
C ARG A 111 15.10 -7.28 -7.99
N VAL A 112 14.38 -6.73 -8.98
CA VAL A 112 13.03 -7.21 -9.34
C VAL A 112 13.07 -8.68 -9.76
N ALA A 113 14.05 -9.09 -10.59
CA ALA A 113 14.24 -10.47 -11.00
C ALA A 113 14.41 -11.41 -9.79
N ARG A 114 15.23 -11.03 -8.81
CA ARG A 114 15.41 -11.79 -7.57
C ARG A 114 14.11 -11.95 -6.78
N GLU A 115 13.30 -10.90 -6.70
CA GLU A 115 12.00 -10.99 -6.03
C GLU A 115 11.02 -11.89 -6.79
N ILE A 116 11.02 -11.84 -8.13
CA ILE A 116 10.21 -12.73 -8.98
C ILE A 116 10.61 -14.18 -8.75
N GLU A 117 11.90 -14.50 -8.76
CA GLU A 117 12.41 -15.86 -8.54
C GLU A 117 12.12 -16.38 -7.14
N ARG A 118 12.26 -15.51 -6.12
CA ARG A 118 12.05 -15.87 -4.72
C ARG A 118 10.57 -16.10 -4.40
N LEU A 119 9.69 -15.27 -4.96
CA LEU A 119 8.28 -15.22 -4.58
C LEU A 119 7.35 -15.96 -5.54
N GLU A 120 7.79 -16.19 -6.79
CA GLU A 120 6.98 -16.75 -7.86
C GLU A 120 5.58 -16.08 -7.97
N PRO A 121 5.50 -14.74 -8.10
CA PRO A 121 4.22 -14.05 -8.10
C PRO A 121 3.36 -14.45 -9.32
N GLY A 122 2.04 -14.38 -9.15
CA GLY A 122 1.08 -14.58 -10.24
C GLY A 122 1.15 -13.46 -11.28
N ALA A 123 1.45 -12.24 -10.84
CA ALA A 123 1.69 -11.10 -11.72
C ALA A 123 2.65 -10.07 -11.10
N VAL A 124 3.31 -9.31 -11.95
CA VAL A 124 4.18 -8.18 -11.62
C VAL A 124 3.77 -7.00 -12.48
N PHE A 125 3.35 -5.91 -11.85
CA PHE A 125 2.95 -4.67 -12.50
C PHE A 125 4.03 -3.62 -12.31
N ILE A 126 4.57 -3.12 -13.43
CA ILE A 126 5.69 -2.18 -13.46
C ILE A 126 5.20 -0.85 -14.00
N ASP A 127 5.44 0.25 -13.28
CA ASP A 127 5.14 1.59 -13.80
C ASP A 127 6.02 1.91 -15.02
N GLY A 128 5.37 2.04 -16.17
CA GLY A 128 5.97 2.40 -17.45
C GLY A 128 5.83 3.88 -17.83
N THR A 129 5.20 4.71 -17.00
CA THR A 129 4.95 6.13 -17.30
C THR A 129 6.25 6.92 -17.51
N GLY A 130 7.32 6.51 -16.81
CA GLY A 130 8.65 7.09 -16.91
C GLY A 130 9.67 6.14 -17.55
N ILE A 131 10.67 5.73 -16.76
CA ILE A 131 11.81 4.90 -17.22
C ILE A 131 11.59 3.40 -17.06
N GLY A 132 10.47 3.00 -16.44
CA GLY A 132 10.23 1.60 -16.14
C GLY A 132 10.04 0.69 -17.36
N ALA A 133 9.77 1.27 -18.54
CA ALA A 133 9.77 0.53 -19.80
C ALA A 133 11.09 -0.24 -20.03
N GLY A 134 12.24 0.35 -19.70
CA GLY A 134 13.54 -0.33 -19.85
C GLY A 134 13.72 -1.51 -18.89
N VAL A 135 13.14 -1.42 -17.69
CA VAL A 135 13.15 -2.53 -16.72
C VAL A 135 12.23 -3.65 -17.20
N TYR A 136 11.04 -3.31 -17.68
CA TYR A 136 10.11 -4.27 -18.30
C TYR A 136 10.75 -5.01 -19.47
N ASP A 137 11.34 -4.28 -20.42
CA ASP A 137 11.96 -4.86 -21.62
C ASP A 137 13.10 -5.81 -21.25
N ARG A 138 13.93 -5.43 -20.27
CA ARG A 138 15.02 -6.29 -19.81
C ARG A 138 14.52 -7.54 -19.09
N LEU A 139 13.51 -7.44 -18.22
CA LEU A 139 12.92 -8.61 -17.56
C LEU A 139 12.27 -9.57 -18.56
N LYS A 140 11.67 -9.02 -19.62
CA LYS A 140 11.11 -9.79 -20.74
C LYS A 140 12.20 -10.50 -21.54
N GLU A 141 13.32 -9.83 -21.82
CA GLU A 141 14.49 -10.42 -22.47
C GLU A 141 15.05 -11.59 -21.65
N LEU A 142 15.09 -11.45 -20.32
CA LEU A 142 15.45 -12.50 -19.37
C LEU A 142 14.39 -13.62 -19.23
N ARG A 143 13.30 -13.56 -20.01
CA ARG A 143 12.23 -14.56 -20.08
C ARG A 143 11.42 -14.73 -18.80
N HIS A 144 11.38 -13.72 -17.93
CA HIS A 144 10.40 -13.70 -16.84
C HIS A 144 8.98 -13.63 -17.41
N LYS A 145 8.04 -14.32 -16.76
CA LYS A 145 6.63 -14.40 -17.16
C LYS A 145 5.76 -13.64 -16.17
N GLY A 146 4.53 -13.31 -16.59
CA GLY A 146 3.57 -12.60 -15.73
C GLY A 146 4.01 -11.16 -15.40
N ILE A 147 4.87 -10.57 -16.23
CA ILE A 147 5.28 -9.17 -16.11
C ILE A 147 4.41 -8.30 -17.02
N HIS A 148 3.93 -7.19 -16.49
CA HIS A 148 3.00 -6.29 -17.14
C HIS A 148 3.48 -4.85 -16.95
N ILE A 149 3.41 -4.07 -18.02
CA ILE A 149 3.67 -2.63 -17.96
C ILE A 149 2.36 -1.89 -17.74
N VAL A 150 2.35 -0.94 -16.81
CA VAL A 150 1.19 -0.12 -16.49
C VAL A 150 1.56 1.34 -16.71
N ASN A 151 0.69 2.08 -17.40
CA ASN A 151 0.85 3.53 -17.54
C ASN A 151 -0.18 4.21 -16.63
N PHE A 152 0.27 4.97 -15.64
CA PHE A 152 -0.59 5.71 -14.72
C PHE A 152 -1.50 6.71 -15.45
N GLY A 153 -1.00 7.32 -16.52
CA GLY A 153 -1.78 8.20 -17.40
C GLY A 153 -2.60 7.45 -18.45
N GLY A 154 -2.57 6.12 -18.46
CA GLY A 154 -3.28 5.26 -19.39
C GLY A 154 -4.79 5.27 -19.20
N LYS A 155 -5.49 4.62 -20.14
CA LYS A 155 -6.95 4.48 -20.10
C LYS A 155 -7.37 3.53 -18.96
N PRO A 156 -8.29 3.93 -18.07
CA PRO A 156 -8.88 3.05 -17.07
C PRO A 156 -9.96 2.14 -17.69
N HIS A 157 -10.37 1.11 -16.97
CA HIS A 157 -11.49 0.24 -17.36
C HIS A 157 -12.82 1.00 -17.27
N GLU A 158 -13.08 1.69 -16.16
CA GLU A 158 -14.27 2.51 -15.95
C GLU A 158 -14.01 4.00 -16.31
N GLY A 159 -13.78 4.26 -17.60
CA GLY A 159 -13.43 5.60 -18.13
C GLY A 159 -14.46 6.70 -17.98
N ASP A 160 -15.68 6.36 -17.57
CA ASP A 160 -16.75 7.31 -17.21
C ASP A 160 -16.67 7.76 -15.75
N ARG A 161 -15.92 7.03 -14.90
CA ARG A 161 -15.73 7.34 -13.47
C ARG A 161 -14.34 7.84 -13.16
N TYR A 162 -13.33 7.32 -13.86
CA TYR A 162 -11.93 7.62 -13.62
C TYR A 162 -11.31 8.36 -14.80
N ALA A 163 -10.53 9.40 -14.49
CA ALA A 163 -9.87 10.19 -15.53
C ALA A 163 -8.68 9.44 -16.16
N ASN A 164 -8.02 8.57 -15.40
CA ASN A 164 -6.88 7.77 -15.83
C ASN A 164 -6.73 6.48 -14.99
N LYS A 165 -5.82 5.59 -15.42
CA LYS A 165 -5.55 4.31 -14.75
C LYS A 165 -5.05 4.49 -13.31
N ARG A 166 -4.32 5.56 -13.01
CA ARG A 166 -3.90 5.88 -11.63
C ARG A 166 -5.09 6.10 -10.71
N ALA A 167 -6.08 6.88 -11.13
CA ALA A 167 -7.27 7.13 -10.33
C ALA A 167 -8.08 5.86 -10.07
N GLU A 168 -8.21 4.99 -11.08
CA GLU A 168 -8.85 3.69 -10.92
C GLU A 168 -8.12 2.81 -9.90
N MET A 169 -6.80 2.60 -10.07
CA MET A 169 -6.02 1.77 -9.15
C MET A 169 -6.04 2.27 -7.70
N TRP A 170 -5.99 3.60 -7.50
CA TRP A 170 -6.10 4.20 -6.18
C TRP A 170 -7.50 4.01 -5.58
N ALA A 171 -8.56 4.11 -6.38
CA ALA A 171 -9.94 3.86 -5.94
C ALA A 171 -10.17 2.38 -5.58
N ASP A 172 -9.61 1.46 -6.36
CA ASP A 172 -9.66 0.02 -6.07
C ASP A 172 -8.89 -0.31 -4.79
N MET A 173 -7.73 0.32 -4.58
CA MET A 173 -6.96 0.21 -3.35
C MET A 173 -7.72 0.79 -2.14
N ALA A 174 -8.39 1.93 -2.29
CA ALA A 174 -9.20 2.53 -1.21
C ALA A 174 -10.40 1.62 -0.86
N THR A 175 -11.07 1.08 -1.88
CA THR A 175 -12.13 0.08 -1.72
C THR A 175 -11.60 -1.17 -1.02
N TRP A 176 -10.43 -1.64 -1.41
CA TRP A 176 -9.75 -2.74 -0.74
C TRP A 176 -9.54 -2.38 0.72
N LEU A 177 -8.83 -1.30 1.07
CA LEU A 177 -8.59 -0.92 2.47
C LEU A 177 -9.87 -0.77 3.32
N GLY A 178 -10.97 -0.28 2.73
CA GLY A 178 -12.24 -0.05 3.43
C GLY A 178 -13.22 -1.20 3.45
N ASP A 179 -12.91 -2.32 2.79
CA ASP A 179 -13.77 -3.50 2.77
C ASP A 179 -13.93 -4.11 4.18
N GLY A 180 -15.13 -4.61 4.48
CA GLY A 180 -15.46 -5.20 5.78
C GLY A 180 -14.63 -6.43 6.15
N GLY A 181 -13.98 -7.08 5.17
CA GLY A 181 -13.01 -8.15 5.41
C GLY A 181 -11.67 -7.68 5.98
N GLY A 182 -11.43 -6.37 6.09
CA GLY A 182 -10.22 -5.77 6.64
C GLY A 182 -8.99 -5.90 5.73
N ALA A 183 -8.00 -5.05 5.91
CA ALA A 183 -6.75 -5.05 5.15
C ALA A 183 -5.57 -5.08 6.12
N ASP A 184 -4.60 -5.97 5.89
CA ASP A 184 -3.40 -6.13 6.71
C ASP A 184 -2.22 -5.50 5.97
N ILE A 185 -1.74 -4.38 6.51
CA ILE A 185 -0.59 -3.64 5.98
C ILE A 185 0.45 -3.41 7.09
N PRO A 186 1.73 -3.19 6.76
CA PRO A 186 2.77 -2.96 7.75
C PRO A 186 2.46 -1.78 8.67
N ASP A 187 2.62 -1.99 9.98
CA ASP A 187 2.46 -0.95 11.00
C ASP A 187 3.65 0.03 11.01
N ARG A 188 3.74 0.87 9.96
CA ARG A 188 4.84 1.81 9.73
C ARG A 188 4.32 3.19 9.37
N ASP A 189 4.95 4.22 9.89
CA ASP A 189 4.55 5.60 9.62
C ASP A 189 4.78 6.01 8.16
N GLU A 190 5.77 5.44 7.48
CA GLU A 190 5.98 5.63 6.04
C GLU A 190 4.76 5.19 5.21
N TRP A 191 4.15 4.06 5.58
CA TRP A 191 2.94 3.57 4.93
C TRP A 191 1.76 4.50 5.17
N GLN A 192 1.56 4.95 6.41
CA GLN A 192 0.51 5.92 6.71
C GLN A 192 0.71 7.25 5.96
N ALA A 193 1.93 7.81 6.01
CA ALA A 193 2.27 9.05 5.34
C ALA A 193 2.01 8.95 3.84
N SER A 194 2.48 7.88 3.20
CA SER A 194 2.35 7.70 1.77
C SER A 194 0.92 7.44 1.30
N LEU A 195 0.09 6.73 2.08
CA LEU A 195 -1.30 6.43 1.71
C LEU A 195 -2.24 7.62 1.95
N CYS A 196 -1.96 8.44 2.97
CA CYS A 196 -2.77 9.62 3.30
C CYS A 196 -2.32 10.89 2.55
N ALA A 197 -1.13 10.89 1.93
CA ALA A 197 -0.59 12.08 1.27
C ALA A 197 -1.40 12.52 0.04
N PRO A 198 -1.85 11.66 -0.89
CA PRO A 198 -2.48 12.12 -2.11
C PRO A 198 -3.87 12.70 -1.87
N GLY A 199 -4.12 13.90 -2.41
CA GLY A 199 -5.46 14.40 -2.58
C GLY A 199 -6.10 13.93 -3.89
N TYR A 200 -7.31 14.42 -4.14
CA TYR A 200 -8.06 14.15 -5.36
C TYR A 200 -8.80 15.39 -5.86
N ALA A 201 -9.21 15.33 -7.12
CA ALA A 201 -10.05 16.31 -7.77
C ALA A 201 -10.99 15.60 -8.75
N PHE A 202 -11.86 16.38 -9.40
CA PHE A 202 -12.67 15.91 -10.51
C PHE A 202 -12.31 16.70 -11.77
N ASP A 203 -12.24 16.01 -12.91
CA ASP A 203 -12.03 16.67 -14.20
C ASP A 203 -13.33 17.34 -14.72
N SER A 204 -13.28 17.96 -15.90
CA SER A 204 -14.44 18.61 -16.51
C SER A 204 -15.60 17.67 -16.82
N ASN A 205 -15.34 16.36 -16.87
CA ASN A 205 -16.34 15.32 -17.09
C ASN A 205 -16.75 14.66 -15.77
N THR A 206 -16.47 15.30 -14.62
CA THR A 206 -16.79 14.81 -13.27
C THR A 206 -16.14 13.46 -12.92
N ARG A 207 -15.03 13.13 -13.57
CA ARG A 207 -14.29 11.88 -13.31
C ARG A 207 -13.22 12.10 -12.25
N LEU A 208 -13.04 11.12 -11.37
CA LEU A 208 -12.02 11.15 -10.32
C LEU A 208 -10.63 11.26 -10.94
N LEU A 209 -9.84 12.19 -10.41
CA LEU A 209 -8.46 12.45 -10.79
C LEU A 209 -7.60 12.61 -9.54
N MET A 210 -6.57 11.80 -9.42
CA MET A 210 -5.61 11.90 -8.30
C MET A 210 -4.74 13.13 -8.43
N GLU A 211 -4.36 13.72 -7.29
CA GLU A 211 -3.39 14.82 -7.25
C GLU A 211 -2.06 14.39 -7.91
N PRO A 212 -1.49 15.19 -8.83
CA PRO A 212 -0.21 14.89 -9.45
C PRO A 212 0.93 14.72 -8.44
N LYS A 213 1.81 13.75 -8.68
CA LYS A 213 2.95 13.38 -7.83
C LYS A 213 3.84 14.58 -7.47
N ASP A 214 4.14 15.45 -8.43
CA ASP A 214 4.94 16.67 -8.22
C ASP A 214 4.25 17.68 -7.28
N LYS A 215 2.92 17.77 -7.32
CA LYS A 215 2.16 18.65 -6.41
C LYS A 215 2.15 18.09 -4.99
N ILE A 216 1.93 16.78 -4.84
CA ILE A 216 2.03 16.09 -3.54
C ILE A 216 3.39 16.38 -2.93
N ARG A 217 4.47 16.13 -3.67
CA ARG A 217 5.84 16.39 -3.20
C ARG A 217 6.07 17.85 -2.82
N SER A 218 5.57 18.78 -3.62
CA SER A 218 5.71 20.21 -3.32
C SER A 218 4.98 20.61 -2.04
N ARG A 219 3.87 19.94 -1.72
CA ARG A 219 3.03 20.20 -0.53
C ARG A 219 3.56 19.52 0.73
N VAL A 220 3.88 18.22 0.67
CA VAL A 220 4.23 17.41 1.85
C VAL A 220 5.72 17.11 1.98
N GLY A 221 6.53 17.46 0.96
CA GLY A 221 7.99 17.30 0.99
C GLY A 221 8.51 15.92 0.58
N PHE A 222 7.63 14.95 0.31
CA PHE A 222 7.99 13.60 -0.11
C PHE A 222 7.05 13.07 -1.19
N SER A 223 7.49 12.00 -1.83
CA SER A 223 6.73 11.30 -2.86
C SER A 223 5.96 10.10 -2.27
N PRO A 224 4.70 9.84 -2.65
CA PRO A 224 3.89 8.75 -2.12
C PRO A 224 4.23 7.39 -2.76
N ASP A 225 5.51 7.03 -2.80
CA ASP A 225 6.03 5.87 -3.57
C ASP A 225 5.50 4.52 -3.04
N VAL A 226 5.22 4.41 -1.73
CA VAL A 226 4.58 3.21 -1.14
C VAL A 226 3.16 3.05 -1.66
N GLY A 227 2.40 4.14 -1.70
CA GLY A 227 1.03 4.16 -2.15
C GLY A 227 0.92 3.87 -3.65
N ASP A 228 1.78 4.49 -4.47
CA ASP A 228 1.81 4.23 -5.92
C ASP A 228 2.24 2.77 -6.22
N ALA A 229 3.25 2.23 -5.53
CA ALA A 229 3.65 0.82 -5.70
C ALA A 229 2.58 -0.18 -5.21
N LEU A 230 1.86 0.12 -4.12
CA LEU A 230 0.73 -0.70 -3.70
C LEU A 230 -0.43 -0.61 -4.69
N ALA A 231 -0.76 0.59 -5.18
CA ALA A 231 -1.82 0.82 -6.16
C ALA A 231 -1.57 0.03 -7.46
N LEU A 232 -0.31 -0.08 -7.91
CA LEU A 232 0.04 -0.92 -9.08
C LEU A 232 -0.40 -2.38 -8.94
N THR A 233 -0.48 -2.92 -7.72
CA THR A 233 -0.99 -4.28 -7.51
C THR A 233 -2.47 -4.45 -7.85
N PHE A 234 -3.22 -3.35 -8.00
CA PHE A 234 -4.62 -3.30 -8.40
C PHE A 234 -4.81 -2.96 -9.88
N ALA A 235 -3.73 -2.95 -10.68
CA ALA A 235 -3.82 -2.61 -12.11
C ALA A 235 -4.77 -3.52 -12.89
N GLU A 236 -4.76 -4.82 -12.61
CA GLU A 236 -5.62 -5.82 -13.24
C GLU A 236 -5.99 -6.94 -12.26
N ASP A 237 -7.08 -7.64 -12.54
CA ASP A 237 -7.49 -8.82 -11.78
C ASP A 237 -6.57 -10.01 -12.04
N VAL A 238 -5.88 -10.47 -11.00
CA VAL A 238 -4.95 -11.60 -11.07
C VAL A 238 -5.58 -12.85 -10.48
N HIS A 239 -5.92 -13.79 -11.35
CA HIS A 239 -6.43 -15.10 -10.97
C HIS A 239 -5.28 -16.10 -10.81
N LEU A 240 -5.37 -17.00 -9.82
CA LEU A 240 -4.41 -18.09 -9.71
C LEU A 240 -4.53 -19.02 -10.93
N GLY A 241 -3.45 -19.14 -11.69
CA GLY A 241 -3.34 -20.18 -12.72
C GLY A 241 -3.33 -21.60 -12.12
N PRO A 242 -3.68 -22.64 -12.90
CA PRO A 242 -3.76 -24.03 -12.43
C PRO A 242 -2.49 -24.55 -11.74
N SER A 243 -1.32 -24.10 -12.19
CA SER A 243 -0.01 -24.49 -11.65
C SER A 243 0.26 -23.93 -10.26
N LEU A 244 -0.15 -22.68 -10.00
CA LEU A 244 0.02 -22.01 -8.70
C LEU A 244 -1.02 -22.50 -7.68
N MET A 245 -2.26 -22.81 -8.12
CA MET A 245 -3.26 -23.46 -7.26
C MET A 245 -2.76 -24.80 -6.70
N THR A 246 -2.11 -25.61 -7.53
CA THR A 246 -1.56 -26.91 -7.11
C THR A 246 -0.48 -26.76 -6.03
N LYS A 247 0.38 -25.74 -6.13
CA LYS A 247 1.39 -25.43 -5.10
C LYS A 247 0.75 -24.91 -3.81
N ALA A 248 -0.20 -23.99 -3.89
CA ALA A 248 -0.92 -23.45 -2.73
C ALA A 248 -1.63 -24.56 -1.94
N LEU A 249 -2.33 -25.46 -2.63
CA LEU A 249 -3.00 -26.62 -2.02
C LEU A 249 -2.01 -27.59 -1.35
N ARG A 250 -0.81 -27.80 -1.93
CA ARG A 250 0.24 -28.62 -1.33
C ARG A 250 0.82 -27.98 -0.06
N SER A 251 1.01 -26.67 -0.04
CA SER A 251 1.46 -25.92 1.14
C SER A 251 0.47 -26.06 2.30
N LEU A 252 -0.83 -25.89 2.03
CA LEU A 252 -1.89 -26.10 3.03
C LEU A 252 -1.91 -27.54 3.56
N SER A 253 -1.69 -28.52 2.68
CA SER A 253 -1.63 -29.94 3.05
C SER A 253 -0.40 -30.27 3.91
N ALA A 254 0.71 -29.55 3.74
CA ALA A 254 1.90 -29.68 4.57
C ALA A 254 1.71 -29.02 5.95
N CYS A 255 1.11 -27.82 5.99
CA CYS A 255 0.79 -27.10 7.22
C CYS A 255 -0.19 -27.87 8.13
N LYS A 256 -1.20 -28.55 7.54
CA LYS A 256 -2.10 -29.43 8.30
C LYS A 256 -1.37 -30.65 8.90
N ARG A 257 -0.35 -31.19 8.25
CA ARG A 257 0.44 -32.32 8.79
C ARG A 257 1.36 -31.91 9.93
N THR A 258 1.94 -30.71 9.87
CA THR A 258 2.78 -30.19 10.96
C THR A 258 1.97 -29.86 12.22
N ASN A 259 0.75 -29.33 12.08
CA ASN A 259 -0.14 -29.08 13.22
C ASN A 259 -0.69 -30.38 13.86
N LEU A 260 -0.82 -31.47 13.10
CA LEU A 260 -1.17 -32.79 13.65
C LEU A 260 0.01 -33.47 14.38
N ALA A 261 1.25 -33.10 14.04
CA ALA A 261 2.45 -33.65 14.68
C ALA A 261 2.86 -32.92 15.97
N GLN A 262 2.31 -31.72 16.22
CA GLN A 262 2.55 -30.90 17.42
C GLN A 262 1.35 -30.86 18.39
N GLY A 263 0.27 -31.58 18.08
CA GLY A 263 -0.89 -31.71 18.98
C GLY A 263 -0.66 -32.80 20.03
N ASP A 264 -0.53 -32.36 21.28
CA ASP A 264 -0.47 -33.15 22.50
C ASP A 264 -1.36 -34.41 22.50
N LEU A 265 -0.72 -35.59 22.55
CA LEU A 265 -1.31 -36.81 23.13
C LEU A 265 -1.31 -36.65 24.64
N GLY A 266 -2.24 -35.84 25.13
CA GLY A 266 -2.23 -35.36 26.52
C GLY A 266 -3.49 -35.60 27.33
N TRP A 267 -4.50 -36.38 26.90
CA TRP A 267 -5.64 -36.73 27.76
C TRP A 267 -6.27 -38.06 27.37
N LEU A 268 -5.96 -39.12 28.14
CA LEU A 268 -6.85 -40.24 28.48
C LEU A 268 -6.07 -41.22 29.36
N SER A 269 -6.11 -41.05 30.68
CA SER A 269 -6.06 -42.14 31.67
C SER A 269 -6.33 -41.61 33.09
N ILE A 270 -7.34 -42.22 33.70
CA ILE A 270 -7.82 -42.17 35.10
C ILE A 270 -8.77 -41.02 35.43
#